data_AF-A0A9D4X4Z8-F1
#
_entry.id   AF-A0A9D4X4Z8-F1
#
_cell.length_a   1.000
_cell.length_b   1.000
_cell.length_c   1.000
_cell.angle_alpha   90.00
_cell.angle_beta   90.00
_cell.angle_gamma   90.00
#
_symmetry.space_group_name_H-M   'P 1'
#
loop_
_entity.id
_entity.type
_entity.pdbx_description
1 polymer ?
#
loop_
_entity_poly.entity_id
_entity_poly.type
_entity_poly.pdbx_seq_one_letter_code
_entity_poly.pdbx_strand_id
1 'polypeptide(L)'
;MKLGLSKKEVAYMVRTFPALLGYSINEVLRPKIEFLVNIMKRPLRDVVGYPRYFSYSLEKKIKPRYWVLKGRNIQCSLKDMLAKNDEEFAAEFMGVETLSSHDRL
;
A
#
# COMPACT_ATOMS: atom_id res chain seq x y z
N MET A 1 -7.54 -3.65 20.15
CA MET A 1 -7.01 -4.42 19.00
C MET A 1 -5.63 -4.96 19.35
N LYS A 2 -5.44 -6.29 19.35
CA LYS A 2 -4.10 -6.89 19.35
C LYS A 2 -3.77 -7.26 17.91
N LEU A 3 -2.63 -6.79 17.41
CA LEU A 3 -2.24 -6.90 16.01
C LEU A 3 -1.55 -8.24 15.67
N GLY A 4 -1.18 -9.05 16.65
CA GLY A 4 -0.49 -10.33 16.41
C GLY A 4 0.97 -10.20 15.97
N LEU A 5 1.52 -8.98 15.94
CA LEU A 5 2.95 -8.76 15.71
C LEU A 5 3.77 -9.10 16.95
N SER A 6 4.88 -9.79 16.76
CA SER A 6 5.87 -10.05 17.80
C SER A 6 6.66 -8.78 18.16
N LYS A 7 7.23 -8.76 19.38
CA LYS A 7 8.14 -7.67 19.79
C LYS A 7 9.32 -7.51 18.85
N LYS A 8 9.83 -8.61 18.27
CA LYS A 8 10.93 -8.59 17.29
C LYS A 8 10.52 -7.91 15.99
N GLU A 9 9.33 -8.21 15.46
CA GLU A 9 8.79 -7.55 14.26
C GLU A 9 8.59 -6.05 14.52
N VAL A 10 8.00 -5.66 15.66
CA VAL A 10 7.84 -4.24 16.01
C VAL A 10 9.19 -3.53 16.14
N ALA A 11 10.16 -4.14 16.83
CA ALA A 11 11.50 -3.58 16.95
C ALA A 11 12.19 -3.42 15.58
N TYR A 12 12.00 -4.39 14.67
CA TYR A 12 12.49 -4.30 13.31
C TYR A 12 11.87 -3.12 12.54
N MET A 13 10.55 -2.92 12.66
CA MET A 13 9.85 -1.80 12.03
C MET A 13 10.38 -0.45 12.53
N VAL A 14 10.56 -0.30 13.84
CA VAL A 14 11.10 0.93 14.44
C VAL A 14 12.54 1.16 14.01
N ARG A 15 13.39 0.11 13.98
CA ARG A 15 14.79 0.23 13.55
C ARG A 15 14.91 0.68 12.09
N THR A 16 14.07 0.16 11.20
CA THR A 16 14.12 0.47 9.76
C THR A 16 13.38 1.76 9.41
N PHE A 17 12.47 2.20 10.28
CA PHE A 17 11.71 3.42 10.10
C PHE A 17 11.36 4.08 11.44
N PRO A 18 12.31 4.83 12.06
CA PRO A 18 12.14 5.39 13.41
C PRO A 18 10.96 6.36 13.55
N ALA A 19 10.61 7.06 12.46
CA ALA A 19 9.46 7.98 12.43
C ALA A 19 8.13 7.31 12.78
N LEU A 20 8.05 5.98 12.71
CA LEU A 20 6.88 5.20 13.14
C LEU A 20 6.42 5.54 14.57
N LEU A 21 7.37 5.82 15.47
CA LEU A 21 7.08 6.15 16.86
C LEU A 21 6.37 7.51 17.03
N GLY A 22 6.48 8.41 16.05
CA GLY A 22 5.84 9.72 16.09
C GLY A 22 4.39 9.73 15.59
N TYR A 23 3.90 8.61 15.04
CA TYR A 23 2.54 8.57 14.50
C TYR A 23 1.49 8.26 15.56
N SER A 24 0.38 9.02 15.50
CA SER A 24 -0.79 8.76 16.33
C SER A 24 -1.37 7.38 16.05
N ILE A 25 -1.62 6.63 17.14
CA ILE A 25 -2.24 5.31 17.06
C ILE A 25 -3.64 5.41 16.44
N ASN A 26 -4.45 6.37 16.91
CA ASN A 26 -5.85 6.48 16.52
C ASN A 26 -6.02 7.16 15.16
N GLU A 27 -5.22 8.19 14.88
CA GLU A 27 -5.39 9.00 13.66
C GLU A 27 -4.60 8.46 12.46
N VAL A 28 -3.53 7.70 12.69
CA VAL A 28 -2.63 7.26 11.61
C VAL A 28 -2.51 5.75 11.53
N LEU A 29 -2.09 5.09 12.63
CA LEU A 29 -1.74 3.67 12.55
C LEU A 29 -2.98 2.78 12.37
N ARG A 30 -3.99 2.94 13.24
CA ARG A 30 -5.20 2.10 13.21
C ARG A 30 -5.97 2.23 11.89
N PRO A 31 -6.31 3.43 11.38
CA PRO A 31 -7.09 3.54 10.14
C PRO A 31 -6.37 2.92 8.94
N LYS A 32 -5.04 3.07 8.87
CA LYS A 32 -4.23 2.49 7.79
C LYS A 32 -4.09 0.97 7.89
N ILE A 33 -4.02 0.41 9.10
CA ILE A 33 -4.05 -1.04 9.30
C ILE A 33 -5.41 -1.62 8.94
N GLU A 34 -6.50 -0.98 9.39
CA GLU A 34 -7.86 -1.42 9.07
C GLU A 34 -8.10 -1.41 7.56
N PHE A 35 -7.64 -0.37 6.86
CA PHE A 35 -7.71 -0.35 5.39
C PHE A 35 -6.92 -1.49 4.75
N LEU A 36 -5.68 -1.74 5.20
CA LEU A 36 -4.83 -2.81 4.69
C LEU A 36 -5.48 -4.20 4.84
N VAL A 37 -5.99 -4.51 6.04
CA VAL A 37 -6.50 -5.85 6.35
C VAL A 37 -7.93 -6.03 5.83
N ASN A 38 -8.80 -5.05 6.07
CA ASN A 38 -10.24 -5.22 5.81
C ASN A 38 -10.61 -4.89 4.37
N ILE A 39 -9.95 -3.91 3.75
CA ILE A 39 -10.27 -3.45 2.39
C ILE A 39 -9.31 -4.04 1.37
N MET A 40 -8.00 -3.88 1.56
CA MET A 40 -7.00 -4.42 0.63
C MET A 40 -6.84 -5.94 0.73
N LYS A 41 -7.39 -6.56 1.79
CA LYS A 41 -7.29 -8.01 2.09
C LYS A 41 -5.84 -8.52 2.11
N ARG A 42 -4.93 -7.69 2.63
CA ARG A 42 -3.50 -8.01 2.74
C ARG A 42 -3.13 -8.48 4.15
N PRO A 43 -2.11 -9.36 4.27
CA PRO A 43 -1.62 -9.75 5.57
C PRO A 43 -0.98 -8.57 6.27
N LEU A 44 -1.15 -8.47 7.59
CA LEU A 44 -0.54 -7.41 8.38
C LEU A 44 0.99 -7.40 8.26
N ARG A 45 1.61 -8.56 8.01
CA ARG A 45 3.08 -8.66 7.84
C ARG A 45 3.63 -7.84 6.66
N ASP A 46 2.80 -7.43 5.71
CA ASP A 46 3.24 -6.51 4.64
C ASP A 46 3.80 -5.19 5.22
N VAL A 47 3.24 -4.68 6.32
CA VAL A 47 3.76 -3.46 6.96
C VAL A 47 5.01 -3.69 7.79
N VAL A 48 5.33 -4.94 8.16
CA VAL A 48 6.62 -5.27 8.78
C VAL A 48 7.74 -5.15 7.74
N GLY A 49 7.49 -5.62 6.52
CA GLY A 49 8.42 -5.50 5.39
C GLY A 49 8.53 -4.08 4.85
N TYR A 50 7.46 -3.27 4.97
CA TYR A 50 7.45 -1.89 4.48
C TYR A 50 6.77 -0.90 5.45
N PRO A 51 7.42 -0.55 6.58
CA PRO A 51 6.83 0.34 7.60
C PRO A 51 6.55 1.76 7.11
N ARG A 52 7.25 2.19 6.05
CA ARG A 52 7.00 3.47 5.35
C ARG A 52 5.56 3.59 4.85
N TYR A 53 4.82 2.49 4.72
CA TYR A 53 3.36 2.51 4.51
C TYR A 53 2.65 3.58 5.37
N PHE A 54 3.04 3.70 6.65
CA PHE A 54 2.41 4.63 7.59
C PHE A 54 2.71 6.11 7.31
N SER A 55 3.70 6.45 6.48
CA SER A 55 3.98 7.84 6.11
C SER A 55 3.10 8.36 4.98
N TYR A 56 2.51 7.48 4.16
CA TYR A 56 1.70 7.91 3.02
C TYR A 56 0.29 8.32 3.45
N SER A 57 -0.26 9.34 2.80
CA SER A 57 -1.66 9.75 3.03
C SER A 57 -2.61 8.61 2.66
N LEU A 58 -3.52 8.27 3.58
CA LEU A 58 -4.55 7.26 3.33
C LEU A 58 -5.47 7.70 2.18
N GLU A 59 -5.96 8.93 2.24
CA GLU A 59 -6.90 9.49 1.26
C GLU A 59 -6.23 9.90 -0.05
N LYS A 60 -5.04 10.51 0.01
CA LYS A 60 -4.41 11.09 -1.19
C LYS A 60 -3.54 10.09 -1.97
N LYS A 61 -3.09 8.98 -1.36
CA LYS A 61 -2.15 8.06 -2.03
C LYS A 61 -2.53 6.58 -1.91
N ILE A 62 -2.80 6.09 -0.70
CA ILE A 62 -3.05 4.64 -0.50
C ILE A 62 -4.37 4.22 -1.18
N LYS A 63 -5.48 4.88 -0.86
CA LYS A 63 -6.79 4.57 -1.44
C LYS A 63 -6.83 4.72 -2.97
N PRO A 64 -6.42 5.86 -3.57
CA PRO A 64 -6.47 6.04 -5.02
C PRO A 64 -5.70 4.95 -5.78
N ARG A 65 -4.47 4.66 -5.35
CA ARG A 65 -3.65 3.63 -5.98
C ARG A 65 -4.21 2.22 -5.79
N TYR A 66 -4.80 1.94 -4.64
CA TYR A 66 -5.42 0.63 -4.40
C TYR A 66 -6.57 0.39 -5.37
N TRP A 67 -7.46 1.38 -5.55
CA TRP A 67 -8.62 1.24 -6.42
C TRP A 67 -8.24 1.11 -7.89
N VAL A 68 -7.20 1.81 -8.36
CA VAL A 68 -6.64 1.63 -9.72
C VAL A 68 -6.18 0.19 -9.92
N LEU A 69 -5.35 -0.33 -9.01
CA LEU A 69 -4.82 -1.69 -9.12
C LEU A 69 -5.93 -2.74 -8.98
N LYS A 70 -6.90 -2.51 -8.08
CA LYS A 70 -8.03 -3.42 -7.86
C LYS A 70 -8.92 -3.52 -9.10
N GLY A 71 -9.22 -2.39 -9.77
CA GLY A 71 -10.00 -2.37 -11.00
C GLY A 71 -9.32 -3.07 -12.18
N ARG A 72 -7.98 -3.13 -12.15
CA ARG A 72 -7.15 -3.83 -13.17
C ARG A 72 -6.74 -5.25 -12.75
N ASN A 73 -7.20 -5.73 -11.60
CA ASN A 73 -6.81 -7.01 -11.01
C ASN A 73 -5.28 -7.21 -10.86
N ILE A 74 -4.55 -6.14 -10.60
CA ILE A 74 -3.09 -6.18 -10.42
C ILE A 74 -2.74 -6.38 -8.95
N GLN A 75 -1.85 -7.34 -8.68
CA GLN A 75 -1.22 -7.54 -7.37
C GLN A 75 0.24 -7.13 -7.44
N CYS A 76 0.70 -6.33 -6.47
CA CYS A 76 2.10 -5.91 -6.33
C CYS A 76 2.47 -5.69 -4.86
N SER A 77 3.73 -5.43 -4.53
CA SER A 77 4.12 -5.14 -3.15
C SER A 77 3.66 -3.73 -2.70
N LEU A 78 3.56 -3.48 -1.39
CA LEU A 78 3.30 -2.12 -0.89
C LEU A 78 4.38 -1.12 -1.33
N LYS A 79 5.62 -1.59 -1.48
CA LYS A 79 6.72 -0.78 -1.98
C LYS A 79 6.49 -0.39 -3.45
N ASP A 80 6.17 -1.35 -4.31
CA ASP A 80 5.92 -1.08 -5.74
C ASP A 80 4.71 -0.18 -5.94
N MET A 81 3.69 -0.34 -5.11
CA MET A 81 2.48 0.46 -5.12
C MET A 81 2.75 1.91 -4.68
N LEU A 82 3.54 2.15 -3.62
CA LEU A 82 3.56 3.44 -2.91
C LEU A 82 4.88 4.20 -3.01
N ALA A 83 6.01 3.53 -3.26
CA ALA A 83 7.31 4.18 -3.36
C ALA A 83 7.43 5.06 -4.61
N LYS A 84 6.76 4.65 -5.69
CA LYS A 84 6.76 5.36 -6.97
C LYS A 84 6.15 6.76 -6.86
N ASN A 85 6.64 7.70 -7.65
CA ASN A 85 5.93 8.95 -7.92
C ASN A 85 4.67 8.66 -8.77
N ASP A 86 3.91 9.69 -9.15
CA ASP A 86 2.64 9.49 -9.85
C ASP A 86 2.87 9.11 -11.31
N GLU A 87 3.90 9.65 -11.95
CA GLU A 87 4.30 9.35 -13.32
C GLU A 87 4.77 7.90 -13.48
N GLU A 88 5.64 7.42 -12.59
CA GLU A 88 6.13 6.04 -12.55
C GLU A 88 4.99 5.06 -12.27
N PHE A 89 4.10 5.39 -11.34
CA PHE A 89 2.92 4.57 -11.05
C PHE A 89 1.99 4.49 -12.26
N ALA A 90 1.78 5.61 -12.96
CA ALA A 90 0.98 5.68 -14.17
C ALA A 90 1.56 4.85 -15.31
N ALA A 91 2.85 5.01 -15.57
CA ALA A 91 3.54 4.30 -16.65
C ALA A 91 3.45 2.78 -16.45
N GLU A 92 3.60 2.30 -15.22
CA GLU A 92 3.62 0.87 -14.94
C GLU A 92 2.23 0.24 -14.84
N PHE A 93 1.25 0.93 -14.25
CA PHE A 93 -0.04 0.33 -13.90
C PHE A 93 -1.23 0.92 -14.63
N MET A 94 -1.07 2.05 -15.32
CA MET A 94 -2.14 2.74 -16.04
C MET A 94 -1.93 2.77 -17.55
N GLY A 95 -0.94 2.03 -18.07
CA GLY A 95 -0.65 1.89 -19.50
C GLY A 95 -1.92 1.76 -20.35
N VAL A 96 -1.93 2.49 -21.47
CA VAL A 96 -3.05 2.59 -22.40
C VAL A 96 -3.42 1.19 -22.88
N GLU A 97 -4.70 0.80 -22.74
CA GLU A 97 -5.25 -0.26 -23.57
C GLU A 97 -5.03 0.17 -25.02
N THR A 98 -3.98 -0.32 -25.65
CA THR A 98 -3.94 -0.32 -27.10
C THR A 98 -5.10 -1.22 -27.50
N LEU A 99 -6.19 -0.60 -27.93
CA LEU A 99 -7.26 -1.26 -28.64
C LEU A 99 -6.59 -2.07 -29.74
N SER A 100 -6.46 -3.37 -29.51
CA SER A 100 -6.12 -4.31 -30.55
C SER A 100 -7.19 -4.12 -31.61
N SER A 101 -6.81 -3.43 -32.68
CA SER A 101 -7.57 -3.36 -33.92
C SER A 101 -7.52 -4.74 -34.58
N HIS A 102 -8.18 -5.72 -33.98
CA HIS A 102 -8.44 -7.01 -34.58
C HIS A 102 -9.88 -7.37 -34.26
N ASP A 103 -10.78 -6.79 -35.04
CA ASP A 103 -11.93 -7.50 -35.60
C ASP A 103 -12.36 -6.71 -36.85
N ARG A 104 -11.54 -6.87 -37.90
CA ARG A 104 -12.03 -6.78 -39.29
C ARG A 104 -12.19 -8.22 -39.77
N LEU A 105 -13.42 -8.70 -39.75
CA LEU A 105 -13.97 -9.64 -40.72
C LEU A 105 -15.42 -9.23 -40.99
#